data_AF-A0AA89RX12-F1
#
_entry.id   AF-A0AA89RX12-F1
#
_cell.length_a   1.000
_cell.length_b   1.000
_cell.length_c   1.000
_cell.angle_alpha   90.00
_cell.angle_beta   90.00
_cell.angle_gamma   90.00
#
_symmetry.space_group_name_H-M   'P 1'
#
loop_
_entity.id
_entity.type
_entity.pdbx_description
1 polymer ?
#
loop_
_entity_poly.entity_id
_entity_poly.type
_entity_poly.pdbx_seq_one_letter_code
_entity_poly.pdbx_strand_id
1 'polypeptide(L)'
;MNPADWIDAGVAPPRRLPDSLESALAYVADALGHVVYMRWTLAAIKGRYASLAEAKAARPTILRLLLDQPAVVEYWDRGRARTVAVDAAPAPEAVLARVLHAHRRRFKRAADAAWPARPGESKDVAAALVAMPSPLLAWLARAGRFAAVTSATNTLGVGDDAQAVALFLRDRASRSPHTLRAYRAELRRLIAWCEAQELGPLSDLTRHDLLAYRQALRPAVADTPSVVPRKPSDAMPARALAVVASLFRYWTETGYLSANPAAGLVRGNRSRANFAPQRMLPPALLAACDAWVADAATGDDALVTARRRAIWTLYRYAGVRLVELVWSDEAQLPQLEVEDGGAWTLSVLGKGHKPRAIPLPALCVPVLQTYRQLRGLPPQPSPYEHAALIHGLKGGTLQGSGLYEEVKAIFLAAAAPLEPVDPAGAAALRRASPHWLRHAYARTLVVDHQVPLPAAQALLGHASVQTTAAYAKTDLSQLRALVDGAFAQTKQI
;
A
#
# COMPACT_ATOMS: atom_id res chain seq x y z
N MET A 1 -19.40 -19.98 29.88
CA MET A 1 -19.41 -20.09 28.40
C MET A 1 -19.27 -18.67 27.86
N ASN A 2 -18.38 -18.43 26.91
CA ASN A 2 -18.26 -17.11 26.27
C ASN A 2 -19.21 -17.04 25.06
N PRO A 3 -20.20 -16.12 25.02
CA PRO A 3 -21.09 -15.97 23.88
C PRO A 3 -20.37 -15.71 22.55
N ALA A 4 -19.22 -15.02 22.60
CA ALA A 4 -18.39 -14.69 21.44
C ALA A 4 -17.86 -15.92 20.67
N ASP A 5 -17.85 -17.09 21.32
CA ASP A 5 -17.46 -18.37 20.73
C ASP A 5 -18.54 -18.94 19.78
N TRP A 6 -19.69 -18.29 19.65
CA TRP A 6 -20.82 -18.73 18.85
C TRP A 6 -21.12 -17.76 17.69
N ILE A 7 -21.52 -18.33 16.57
CA ILE A 7 -21.82 -17.66 15.30
C ILE A 7 -23.26 -17.96 14.91
N ASP A 8 -24.05 -16.93 14.64
CA ASP A 8 -25.33 -17.03 13.97
C ASP A 8 -25.11 -17.20 12.46
N ALA A 9 -25.30 -18.41 11.96
CA ALA A 9 -25.25 -18.75 10.54
C ALA A 9 -26.62 -18.59 9.84
N GLY A 10 -27.67 -18.19 10.57
CA GLY A 10 -29.00 -17.89 10.01
C GLY A 10 -29.12 -16.49 9.41
N VAL A 11 -28.10 -15.65 9.57
CA VAL A 11 -27.98 -14.32 8.98
C VAL A 11 -26.89 -14.30 7.91
N ALA A 12 -27.06 -13.46 6.88
CA ALA A 12 -26.13 -13.34 5.77
C ALA A 12 -25.56 -11.90 5.71
N PRO A 13 -24.28 -11.68 6.04
CA PRO A 13 -23.25 -12.67 6.38
C PRO A 13 -23.40 -13.25 7.81
N PRO A 14 -22.86 -14.46 8.07
CA PRO A 14 -22.83 -15.05 9.41
C PRO A 14 -22.15 -14.12 10.42
N ARG A 15 -22.72 -14.01 11.62
CA ARG A 15 -22.30 -13.00 12.62
C ARG A 15 -21.96 -13.68 13.95
N ARG A 16 -20.89 -13.24 14.63
CA ARG A 16 -20.64 -13.65 16.03
C ARG A 16 -21.70 -13.07 16.96
N LEU A 17 -22.06 -13.83 17.99
CA LEU A 17 -22.89 -13.27 19.06
C LEU A 17 -22.12 -12.17 19.81
N PRO A 18 -22.82 -11.16 20.34
CA PRO A 18 -22.21 -10.13 21.19
C PRO A 18 -21.46 -10.71 22.39
N ASP A 19 -20.36 -10.08 22.79
CA ASP A 19 -19.48 -10.59 23.86
C ASP A 19 -20.13 -10.56 25.25
N SER A 20 -21.03 -9.59 25.51
CA SER A 20 -21.74 -9.50 26.78
C SER A 20 -22.95 -10.43 26.83
N LEU A 21 -23.15 -11.08 27.99
CA LEU A 21 -24.24 -12.03 28.18
C LEU A 21 -25.63 -11.41 27.92
N GLU A 22 -25.85 -10.19 28.40
CA GLU A 22 -27.13 -9.48 28.23
C GLU A 22 -27.42 -9.19 26.75
N SER A 23 -26.42 -8.69 26.01
CA SER A 23 -26.56 -8.44 24.57
C SER A 23 -26.72 -9.73 23.77
N ALA A 24 -26.06 -10.81 24.18
CA ALA A 24 -26.22 -12.12 23.55
C ALA A 24 -27.62 -12.70 23.77
N LEU A 25 -28.17 -12.59 24.99
CA LEU A 25 -29.53 -13.01 25.29
C LEU A 25 -30.57 -12.21 24.49
N ALA A 26 -30.40 -10.88 24.41
CA ALA A 26 -31.27 -10.01 23.63
C ALA A 26 -31.20 -10.35 22.13
N TYR A 27 -29.98 -10.51 21.59
CA TYR A 27 -29.77 -10.88 20.19
C TYR A 27 -30.42 -12.22 19.85
N VAL A 28 -30.21 -13.25 20.67
CA VAL A 28 -30.77 -14.59 20.41
C VAL A 28 -32.29 -14.59 20.54
N ALA A 29 -32.85 -13.79 21.45
CA ALA A 29 -34.30 -13.63 21.59
C ALA A 29 -34.92 -12.98 20.34
N ASP A 30 -34.29 -11.93 19.82
CA ASP A 30 -34.70 -11.27 18.58
C ASP A 30 -34.57 -12.21 17.38
N ALA A 31 -33.41 -12.86 17.23
CA ALA A 31 -33.11 -13.79 16.14
C ALA A 31 -34.08 -14.98 16.06
N LEU A 32 -34.60 -15.45 17.20
CA LEU A 32 -35.54 -16.56 17.29
C LEU A 32 -37.00 -16.13 17.41
N GLY A 33 -37.27 -14.83 17.60
CA GLY A 33 -38.63 -14.29 17.72
C GLY A 33 -39.36 -14.68 19.00
N HIS A 34 -38.65 -15.07 20.06
CA HIS A 34 -39.23 -15.47 21.34
C HIS A 34 -38.30 -15.15 22.52
N VAL A 35 -38.86 -15.01 23.72
CA VAL A 35 -38.09 -14.72 24.93
C VAL A 35 -37.09 -15.84 25.24
N VAL A 36 -35.83 -15.48 25.47
CA VAL A 36 -34.77 -16.42 25.89
C VAL A 36 -34.57 -16.34 27.40
N TYR A 37 -34.32 -15.13 27.92
CA TYR A 37 -34.18 -14.87 29.34
C TYR A 37 -34.46 -13.39 29.58
N MET A 38 -35.44 -13.07 30.43
CA MET A 38 -35.85 -11.69 30.73
C MET A 38 -36.20 -11.56 32.20
N ARG A 39 -35.64 -10.55 32.86
CA ARG A 39 -35.96 -10.19 34.24
C ARG A 39 -37.01 -9.09 34.24
N TRP A 40 -38.14 -9.36 34.87
CA TRP A 40 -39.25 -8.44 35.03
C TRP A 40 -39.23 -7.81 36.42
N THR A 41 -39.49 -6.51 36.47
CA THR A 41 -39.72 -5.72 37.68
C THR A 41 -40.94 -4.83 37.45
N LEU A 42 -41.54 -4.29 38.52
CA LEU A 42 -42.63 -3.33 38.38
C LEU A 42 -42.23 -2.08 37.57
N ALA A 43 -40.98 -1.64 37.70
CA ALA A 43 -40.44 -0.54 36.89
C ALA A 43 -40.37 -0.92 35.40
N ALA A 44 -39.89 -2.12 35.07
CA ALA A 44 -39.83 -2.61 33.69
C ALA A 44 -41.23 -2.77 33.06
N ILE A 45 -42.24 -3.16 33.86
CA ILE A 45 -43.63 -3.23 33.39
C ILE A 45 -44.18 -1.83 33.07
N LYS A 46 -44.01 -0.87 34.00
CA LYS A 46 -44.49 0.52 33.80
C LYS A 46 -43.82 1.19 32.60
N GLY A 47 -42.60 0.82 32.26
CA GLY A 47 -41.90 1.33 31.07
C GLY A 47 -42.36 0.71 29.75
N ARG A 48 -43.06 -0.44 29.77
CA ARG A 48 -43.38 -1.22 28.56
C ARG A 48 -44.86 -1.26 28.19
N TYR A 49 -45.75 -1.00 29.14
CA TYR A 49 -47.21 -0.96 28.92
C TYR A 49 -47.76 0.40 29.33
N ALA A 50 -48.76 0.91 28.61
CA ALA A 50 -49.34 2.22 28.89
C ALA A 50 -50.13 2.24 30.21
N SER A 51 -50.59 1.08 30.68
CA SER A 51 -51.24 0.94 31.99
C SER A 51 -50.99 -0.43 32.65
N LEU A 52 -51.19 -0.49 33.97
CA LEU A 52 -51.14 -1.77 34.70
C LEU A 52 -52.29 -2.71 34.33
N ALA A 53 -53.44 -2.18 33.89
CA ALA A 53 -54.57 -2.98 33.41
C ALA A 53 -54.22 -3.69 32.10
N GLU A 54 -53.60 -2.97 31.17
CA GLU A 54 -53.07 -3.53 29.92
C GLU A 54 -51.98 -4.58 30.18
N ALA A 55 -51.04 -4.28 31.08
CA ALA A 55 -50.01 -5.24 31.47
C ALA A 55 -50.63 -6.52 32.08
N LYS A 56 -51.71 -6.39 32.88
CA LYS A 56 -52.42 -7.53 33.49
C LYS A 56 -53.12 -8.39 32.45
N ALA A 57 -53.71 -7.77 31.42
CA ALA A 57 -54.31 -8.48 30.31
C ALA A 57 -53.24 -9.21 29.47
N ALA A 58 -52.10 -8.58 29.21
CA ALA A 58 -51.03 -9.15 28.39
C ALA A 58 -50.22 -10.25 29.09
N ARG A 59 -49.94 -10.08 30.40
CA ARG A 59 -49.02 -10.94 31.17
C ARG A 59 -49.52 -11.22 32.60
N PRO A 60 -50.66 -11.91 32.76
CA PRO A 60 -51.31 -12.11 34.07
C PRO A 60 -50.42 -12.85 35.09
N THR A 61 -49.65 -13.85 34.64
CA THR A 61 -48.76 -14.65 35.50
C THR A 61 -47.59 -13.85 36.06
N ILE A 62 -46.99 -12.96 35.25
CA ILE A 62 -45.85 -12.13 35.68
C ILE A 62 -46.33 -11.11 36.73
N LEU A 63 -47.46 -10.45 36.48
CA LEU A 63 -48.02 -9.48 37.44
C LEU A 63 -48.44 -10.13 38.75
N ARG A 64 -49.02 -11.33 38.71
CA ARG A 64 -49.36 -12.09 39.92
C ARG A 64 -48.12 -12.37 40.75
N LEU A 65 -47.03 -12.85 40.14
CA LEU A 65 -45.78 -13.15 40.87
C LEU A 65 -45.08 -11.90 41.38
N LEU A 66 -45.20 -10.75 40.69
CA LEU A 66 -44.65 -9.47 41.13
C LEU A 66 -45.42 -8.82 42.30
N LEU A 67 -46.58 -9.35 42.69
CA LEU A 67 -47.27 -8.91 43.92
C LEU A 67 -46.51 -9.38 45.16
N ASP A 68 -45.96 -10.60 45.11
CA ASP A 68 -45.31 -11.25 46.25
C ASP A 68 -43.77 -11.14 46.19
N GLN A 69 -43.21 -10.71 45.05
CA GLN A 69 -41.76 -10.72 44.80
C GLN A 69 -41.26 -9.45 44.09
N PRO A 70 -40.06 -8.96 44.43
CA PRO A 70 -39.51 -7.72 43.86
C PRO A 70 -39.12 -7.86 42.38
N ALA A 71 -38.87 -9.08 41.91
CA ALA A 71 -38.54 -9.38 40.52
C ALA A 71 -38.97 -10.81 40.16
N VAL A 72 -39.20 -11.05 38.88
CA VAL A 72 -39.62 -12.34 38.34
C VAL A 72 -38.81 -12.61 37.07
N VAL A 73 -38.43 -13.86 36.80
CA VAL A 73 -37.69 -14.23 35.59
C VAL A 73 -38.60 -15.01 34.65
N GLU A 74 -38.60 -14.60 33.39
CA GLU A 74 -39.18 -15.35 32.27
C GLU A 74 -38.06 -15.91 31.40
N TYR A 75 -38.02 -17.22 31.18
CA TYR A 75 -36.95 -17.87 30.42
C TYR A 75 -37.46 -19.02 29.55
N TRP A 76 -36.73 -19.33 28.48
CA TRP A 76 -37.05 -20.42 27.58
C TRP A 76 -36.59 -21.77 28.12
N ASP A 77 -37.50 -22.74 28.19
CA ASP A 77 -37.19 -24.11 28.59
C ASP A 77 -38.02 -25.12 27.83
N ARG A 78 -37.35 -26.02 27.11
CA ARG A 78 -37.96 -27.17 26.43
C ARG A 78 -39.19 -26.80 25.57
N GLY A 79 -39.08 -25.76 24.76
CA GLY A 79 -40.10 -25.38 23.78
C GLY A 79 -41.20 -24.43 24.29
N ARG A 80 -41.09 -23.93 25.53
CA ARG A 80 -42.02 -22.94 26.08
C ARG A 80 -41.34 -21.94 27.01
N ALA A 81 -41.90 -20.74 27.11
CA ALA A 81 -41.50 -19.76 28.12
C ALA A 81 -42.03 -20.19 29.50
N ARG A 82 -41.17 -20.15 30.52
CA ARG A 82 -41.52 -20.38 31.93
C ARG A 82 -41.30 -19.11 32.72
N THR A 83 -42.19 -18.85 33.67
CA THR A 83 -42.10 -17.70 34.57
C THR A 83 -41.95 -18.21 36.01
N VAL A 84 -40.89 -17.78 36.69
CA VAL A 84 -40.55 -18.21 38.05
C VAL A 84 -39.98 -17.05 38.88
N ALA A 85 -39.95 -17.25 40.19
CA ALA A 85 -39.20 -16.40 41.12
C ALA A 85 -37.72 -16.31 40.74
N VAL A 86 -37.05 -15.18 41.04
CA VAL A 86 -35.60 -15.05 40.75
C VAL A 86 -34.80 -16.17 41.40
N ASP A 87 -35.12 -16.53 42.65
CA ASP A 87 -34.39 -17.55 43.41
C ASP A 87 -34.59 -18.97 42.86
N ALA A 88 -35.66 -19.19 42.11
CA ALA A 88 -35.96 -20.46 41.45
C ALA A 88 -35.54 -20.47 39.97
N ALA A 89 -34.96 -19.37 39.47
CA ALA A 89 -34.55 -19.25 38.08
C ALA A 89 -33.17 -19.89 37.84
N PRO A 90 -32.98 -20.66 36.76
CA PRO A 90 -31.66 -21.13 36.36
C PRO A 90 -30.76 -19.95 35.94
N ALA A 91 -29.44 -20.13 36.05
CA ALA A 91 -28.48 -19.11 35.63
C ALA A 91 -28.67 -18.73 34.13
N PRO A 92 -28.57 -17.43 33.78
CA PRO A 92 -28.79 -16.95 32.41
C PRO A 92 -27.84 -17.58 31.38
N GLU A 93 -26.60 -17.84 31.76
CA GLU A 93 -25.59 -18.52 30.92
C GLU A 93 -26.02 -19.96 30.59
N ALA A 94 -26.60 -20.66 31.58
CA ALA A 94 -27.08 -22.03 31.39
C ALA A 94 -28.28 -22.06 30.45
N VAL A 95 -29.18 -21.09 30.56
CA VAL A 95 -30.33 -20.97 29.63
C VAL A 95 -29.84 -20.67 28.21
N LEU A 96 -28.94 -19.70 28.04
CA LEU A 96 -28.35 -19.37 26.74
C LEU A 96 -27.66 -20.58 26.11
N ALA A 97 -26.87 -21.34 26.88
CA ALA A 97 -26.20 -22.56 26.41
C ALA A 97 -27.18 -23.60 25.85
N ARG A 98 -28.27 -23.85 26.59
CA ARG A 98 -29.30 -24.82 26.15
C ARG A 98 -29.99 -24.35 24.88
N VAL A 99 -30.29 -23.06 24.76
CA VAL A 99 -30.95 -22.48 23.57
C VAL A 99 -30.03 -22.56 22.35
N LEU A 100 -28.78 -22.14 22.48
CA LEU A 100 -27.80 -22.23 21.39
C LEU A 100 -27.60 -23.69 20.94
N HIS A 101 -27.55 -24.63 21.88
CA HIS A 101 -27.42 -26.05 21.58
C HIS A 101 -28.68 -26.62 20.91
N ALA A 102 -29.88 -26.25 21.37
CA ALA A 102 -31.14 -26.64 20.73
C ALA A 102 -31.25 -26.11 19.30
N HIS A 103 -30.70 -24.92 19.04
CA HIS A 103 -30.67 -24.26 17.73
C HIS A 103 -29.31 -24.41 17.01
N ARG A 104 -28.57 -25.52 17.24
CA ARG A 104 -27.24 -25.77 16.66
C ARG A 104 -27.14 -25.74 15.13
N ARG A 105 -28.29 -25.85 14.43
CA ARG A 105 -28.34 -25.68 12.97
C ARG A 105 -28.13 -24.23 12.54
N ARG A 106 -28.60 -23.29 13.36
CA ARG A 106 -28.46 -21.84 13.16
C ARG A 106 -27.22 -21.30 13.89
N PHE A 107 -27.05 -21.62 15.16
CA PHE A 107 -25.92 -21.13 15.95
C PHE A 107 -24.81 -22.19 16.03
N LYS A 108 -23.63 -21.88 15.50
CA LYS A 108 -22.49 -22.80 15.46
C LYS A 108 -21.34 -22.27 16.33
N ARG A 109 -20.53 -23.15 16.93
CA ARG A 109 -19.30 -22.70 17.58
C ARG A 109 -18.28 -22.27 16.54
N ALA A 110 -17.51 -21.23 16.83
CA ALA A 110 -16.50 -20.65 15.93
C ALA A 110 -15.42 -21.66 15.52
N ALA A 111 -15.10 -22.65 16.38
CA ALA A 111 -14.18 -23.74 16.06
C ALA A 111 -14.74 -24.75 15.03
N ASP A 112 -16.06 -24.90 14.96
CA ASP A 112 -16.76 -25.84 14.07
C ASP A 112 -17.30 -25.17 12.79
N ALA A 113 -17.16 -23.85 12.69
CA ALA A 113 -17.64 -23.04 11.58
C ALA A 113 -16.47 -22.55 10.72
N ALA A 114 -16.01 -23.40 9.80
CA ALA A 114 -15.30 -22.90 8.62
C ALA A 114 -16.23 -21.91 7.90
N TRP A 115 -15.75 -20.69 7.66
CA TRP A 115 -16.44 -19.69 6.84
C TRP A 115 -16.84 -20.35 5.52
N PRO A 116 -18.14 -20.56 5.21
CA PRO A 116 -18.49 -21.01 3.88
C PRO A 116 -18.22 -19.83 2.95
N ALA A 117 -17.18 -19.96 2.11
CA ALA A 117 -16.94 -19.05 1.01
C ALA A 117 -18.23 -18.93 0.18
N ARG A 118 -18.71 -17.70 -0.03
CA ARG A 118 -19.87 -17.48 -0.91
C ARG A 118 -19.50 -17.88 -2.34
N PRO A 119 -20.40 -18.53 -3.11
CA PRO A 119 -20.19 -18.69 -4.55
C PRO A 119 -20.17 -17.29 -5.18
N GLY A 120 -19.00 -16.89 -5.69
CA GLY A 120 -18.78 -15.57 -6.31
C GLY A 120 -17.66 -14.74 -5.67
N GLU A 121 -17.13 -15.10 -4.51
CA GLU A 121 -15.90 -14.47 -3.99
C GLU A 121 -14.67 -15.23 -4.49
N SER A 122 -13.83 -14.55 -5.30
CA SER A 122 -12.53 -15.10 -5.70
C SER A 122 -11.70 -15.48 -4.47
N LYS A 123 -10.95 -16.59 -4.57
CA LYS A 123 -9.98 -17.11 -3.58
C LYS A 123 -8.97 -16.05 -3.06
N ASP A 124 -8.92 -14.87 -3.65
CA ASP A 124 -7.96 -13.79 -3.39
C ASP A 124 -8.25 -12.94 -2.13
N VAL A 125 -9.49 -12.89 -1.63
CA VAL A 125 -9.80 -12.12 -0.40
C VAL A 125 -9.19 -12.77 0.84
N ALA A 126 -9.25 -14.10 0.92
CA ALA A 126 -8.58 -14.86 1.96
C ALA A 126 -7.05 -14.72 1.87
N ALA A 127 -6.48 -14.69 0.66
CA ALA A 127 -5.04 -14.51 0.46
C ALA A 127 -4.54 -13.11 0.90
N ALA A 128 -5.36 -12.06 0.74
CA ALA A 128 -5.02 -10.71 1.18
C ALA A 128 -4.99 -10.57 2.72
N LEU A 129 -5.91 -11.24 3.41
CA LEU A 129 -5.94 -11.34 4.88
C LEU A 129 -4.78 -12.18 5.43
N VAL A 130 -4.45 -13.32 4.79
CA VAL A 130 -3.34 -14.22 5.17
C VAL A 130 -1.96 -13.56 5.10
N ALA A 131 -1.81 -12.49 4.31
CA ALA A 131 -0.53 -11.82 4.10
C ALA A 131 -0.23 -10.67 5.08
N MET A 132 -1.06 -10.45 6.11
CA MET A 132 -0.82 -9.50 7.20
C MET A 132 -0.33 -10.23 8.46
N PRO A 133 0.65 -9.72 9.22
CA PRO A 133 1.13 -10.38 10.44
C PRO A 133 0.00 -10.55 11.47
N SER A 134 -0.12 -11.72 12.11
CA SER A 134 -1.18 -12.03 13.07
C SER A 134 -1.42 -10.98 14.17
N PRO A 135 -0.39 -10.33 14.76
CA PRO A 135 -0.61 -9.29 15.77
C PRO A 135 -1.37 -8.07 15.22
N LEU A 136 -1.10 -7.72 13.95
CA LEU A 136 -1.71 -6.59 13.30
C LEU A 136 -3.16 -6.87 12.88
N LEU A 137 -3.45 -8.12 12.50
CA LEU A 137 -4.82 -8.57 12.26
C LEU A 137 -5.63 -8.54 13.55
N ALA A 138 -5.06 -8.98 14.68
CA ALA A 138 -5.74 -8.95 15.97
C ALA A 138 -6.07 -7.52 16.43
N TRP A 139 -5.14 -6.57 16.26
CA TRP A 139 -5.38 -5.17 16.62
C TRP A 139 -6.47 -4.51 15.76
N LEU A 140 -6.54 -4.87 14.47
CA LEU A 140 -7.51 -4.37 13.49
C LEU A 140 -8.85 -5.14 13.50
N ALA A 141 -8.97 -6.28 14.18
CA ALA A 141 -10.18 -7.13 14.20
C ALA A 141 -11.30 -6.55 15.09
N ARG A 142 -11.52 -5.24 14.99
CA ARG A 142 -12.56 -4.47 15.69
C ARG A 142 -12.92 -3.26 14.83
N ALA A 143 -14.17 -2.84 14.95
CA ALA A 143 -14.69 -1.62 14.34
C ALA A 143 -14.81 -0.52 15.40
N GLY A 144 -14.40 0.69 15.05
CA GLY A 144 -14.55 1.89 15.86
C GLY A 144 -15.91 2.55 15.68
N ARG A 145 -16.16 3.57 16.49
CA ARG A 145 -17.38 4.37 16.59
C ARG A 145 -17.82 5.03 15.27
N PHE A 146 -16.90 5.30 14.35
CA PHE A 146 -17.22 5.92 13.06
C PHE A 146 -17.39 4.91 11.92
N ALA A 147 -17.16 3.62 12.19
CA ALA A 147 -17.41 2.56 11.23
C ALA A 147 -18.92 2.32 11.07
N ALA A 148 -19.42 2.48 9.85
CA ALA A 148 -20.82 2.30 9.50
C ALA A 148 -21.13 0.81 9.22
N VAL A 149 -20.73 -0.09 10.13
CA VAL A 149 -20.73 -1.55 9.94
C VAL A 149 -22.10 -2.10 9.53
N THR A 150 -23.16 -1.58 10.13
CA THR A 150 -24.55 -2.00 9.88
C THR A 150 -25.28 -1.14 8.85
N SER A 151 -24.59 -0.15 8.24
CA SER A 151 -25.21 0.76 7.29
C SER A 151 -25.33 0.14 5.90
N ALA A 152 -26.46 0.34 5.24
CA ALA A 152 -26.63 0.03 3.82
C ALA A 152 -25.67 0.82 2.92
N THR A 153 -25.07 1.91 3.44
CA THR A 153 -24.05 2.69 2.73
C THR A 153 -22.68 2.03 2.74
N ASN A 154 -22.43 1.03 3.59
CA ASN A 154 -21.17 0.28 3.64
C ASN A 154 -21.10 -0.70 2.47
N THR A 155 -20.68 -0.19 1.32
CA THR A 155 -20.52 -0.97 0.07
C THR A 155 -19.36 -1.97 0.12
N LEU A 156 -18.47 -1.90 1.12
CA LEU A 156 -17.45 -2.94 1.35
C LEU A 156 -18.07 -4.23 1.90
N GLY A 157 -19.21 -4.14 2.59
CA GLY A 157 -19.87 -5.29 3.23
C GLY A 157 -19.05 -5.92 4.36
N VAL A 158 -18.09 -5.17 4.93
CA VAL A 158 -17.15 -5.65 5.95
C VAL A 158 -17.55 -5.21 7.37
N GLY A 159 -17.18 -6.05 8.35
CA GLY A 159 -17.54 -5.91 9.76
C GLY A 159 -16.51 -5.20 10.63
N ASP A 160 -15.26 -5.08 10.18
CA ASP A 160 -14.13 -4.59 10.97
C ASP A 160 -13.03 -3.93 10.12
N ASP A 161 -12.09 -3.27 10.81
CA ASP A 161 -11.00 -2.55 10.16
C ASP A 161 -10.03 -3.49 9.44
N ALA A 162 -9.86 -4.74 9.91
CA ALA A 162 -8.94 -5.70 9.31
C ALA A 162 -9.40 -6.07 7.90
N GLN A 163 -10.68 -6.39 7.75
CA GLN A 163 -11.30 -6.66 6.45
C GLN A 163 -11.28 -5.42 5.56
N ALA A 164 -11.58 -4.24 6.10
CA ALA A 164 -11.56 -2.99 5.35
C ALA A 164 -10.15 -2.60 4.87
N VAL A 165 -9.10 -2.84 5.67
CA VAL A 165 -7.68 -2.64 5.28
C VAL A 165 -7.28 -3.65 4.20
N ALA A 166 -7.70 -4.92 4.32
CA ALA A 166 -7.38 -5.95 3.35
C ALA A 166 -7.93 -5.61 1.96
N LEU A 167 -9.20 -5.19 1.89
CA LEU A 167 -9.83 -4.73 0.63
C LEU A 167 -9.14 -3.47 0.08
N PHE A 168 -8.79 -2.50 0.94
CA PHE A 168 -8.01 -1.33 0.53
C PHE A 168 -6.67 -1.70 -0.11
N LEU A 169 -5.89 -2.59 0.53
CA LEU A 169 -4.59 -3.02 0.01
C LEU A 169 -4.75 -3.81 -1.30
N ARG A 170 -5.78 -4.64 -1.41
CA ARG A 170 -6.10 -5.35 -2.66
C ARG A 170 -6.40 -4.35 -3.77
N ASP A 171 -7.29 -3.41 -3.56
CA ASP A 171 -7.79 -2.55 -4.63
C ASP A 171 -6.78 -1.46 -5.01
N ARG A 172 -6.02 -0.93 -4.04
CA ARG A 172 -5.13 0.22 -4.26
C ARG A 172 -3.64 -0.15 -4.39
N ALA A 173 -3.23 -1.36 -3.98
CA ALA A 173 -1.80 -1.69 -3.87
C ALA A 173 -1.37 -3.04 -4.50
N SER A 174 -2.28 -3.97 -4.76
CA SER A 174 -1.95 -5.33 -5.26
C SER A 174 -1.21 -5.34 -6.60
N ARG A 175 -1.43 -4.34 -7.46
CA ARG A 175 -0.82 -4.24 -8.80
C ARG A 175 0.70 -4.04 -8.81
N SER A 176 1.32 -3.72 -7.67
CA SER A 176 2.77 -3.61 -7.58
C SER A 176 3.27 -4.11 -6.21
N PRO A 177 4.16 -5.13 -6.18
CA PRO A 177 4.72 -5.63 -4.93
C PRO A 177 5.45 -4.56 -4.10
N HIS A 178 6.07 -3.58 -4.77
CA HIS A 178 6.73 -2.45 -4.09
C HIS A 178 5.72 -1.49 -3.46
N THR A 179 4.64 -1.18 -4.18
CA THR A 179 3.56 -0.33 -3.66
C THR A 179 2.86 -1.01 -2.47
N LEU A 180 2.57 -2.31 -2.57
CA LEU A 180 2.01 -3.09 -1.46
C LEU A 180 2.92 -3.07 -0.23
N ARG A 181 4.23 -3.32 -0.41
CA ARG A 181 5.20 -3.25 0.70
C ARG A 181 5.25 -1.86 1.34
N ALA A 182 5.24 -0.80 0.55
CA ALA A 182 5.25 0.57 1.05
C ALA A 182 3.96 0.89 1.83
N TYR A 183 2.79 0.59 1.28
CA TYR A 183 1.51 0.78 1.98
C TYR A 183 1.47 0.02 3.31
N ARG A 184 1.88 -1.26 3.32
CA ARG A 184 1.97 -2.05 4.56
C ARG A 184 2.91 -1.44 5.59
N ALA A 185 4.07 -0.93 5.16
CA ALA A 185 5.02 -0.30 6.06
C ALA A 185 4.45 0.97 6.72
N GLU A 186 3.76 1.83 5.95
CA GLU A 186 3.18 3.05 6.51
C GLU A 186 1.94 2.77 7.37
N LEU A 187 1.12 1.77 7.03
CA LEU A 187 0.01 1.34 7.89
C LEU A 187 0.50 0.78 9.22
N ARG A 188 1.57 -0.05 9.21
CA ARG A 188 2.23 -0.52 10.45
C ARG A 188 2.72 0.62 11.31
N ARG A 189 3.32 1.64 10.69
CA ARG A 189 3.79 2.83 11.41
C ARG A 189 2.64 3.58 12.08
N LEU A 190 1.50 3.75 11.39
CA LEU A 190 0.32 4.39 11.98
C LEU A 190 -0.23 3.56 13.15
N ILE A 191 -0.36 2.25 12.97
CA ILE A 191 -0.90 1.35 14.02
C ILE A 191 0.00 1.36 15.25
N ALA A 192 1.33 1.24 15.08
CA ALA A 192 2.27 1.32 16.19
C ALA A 192 2.21 2.67 16.93
N TRP A 193 1.96 3.77 16.21
CA TRP A 193 1.73 5.06 16.85
C TRP A 193 0.39 5.10 17.61
N CYS A 194 -0.68 4.51 17.07
CA CYS A 194 -1.96 4.42 17.76
C CYS A 194 -1.85 3.59 19.04
N GLU A 195 -1.14 2.45 18.99
CA GLU A 195 -0.82 1.63 20.16
C GLU A 195 -0.05 2.42 21.23
N ALA A 196 0.98 3.16 20.83
CA ALA A 196 1.78 3.97 21.74
C ALA A 196 1.04 5.18 22.33
N GLN A 197 -0.10 5.58 21.77
CA GLN A 197 -0.95 6.65 22.26
C GLN A 197 -2.26 6.12 22.87
N GLU A 198 -2.37 4.79 23.04
CA GLU A 198 -3.55 4.11 23.59
C GLU A 198 -4.85 4.44 22.85
N LEU A 199 -4.75 4.68 21.54
CA LEU A 199 -5.89 5.00 20.68
C LEU A 199 -6.62 3.72 20.23
N GLY A 200 -7.91 3.89 19.92
CA GLY A 200 -8.77 2.84 19.38
C GLY A 200 -8.40 2.38 17.96
N PRO A 201 -9.21 1.51 17.33
CA PRO A 201 -9.09 1.13 15.92
C PRO A 201 -8.95 2.33 14.98
N LEU A 202 -8.51 2.08 13.74
CA LEU A 202 -8.33 3.15 12.75
C LEU A 202 -9.64 3.90 12.47
N SER A 203 -10.77 3.20 12.50
CA SER A 203 -12.11 3.79 12.38
C SER A 203 -12.60 4.56 13.61
N ASP A 204 -11.84 4.61 14.71
CA ASP A 204 -12.06 5.53 15.84
C ASP A 204 -11.29 6.85 15.69
N LEU A 205 -10.29 6.89 14.81
CA LEU A 205 -9.40 8.04 14.71
C LEU A 205 -10.14 9.28 14.25
N THR A 206 -9.97 10.35 15.03
CA THR A 206 -10.51 11.66 14.73
C THR A 206 -9.52 12.48 13.89
N ARG A 207 -10.00 13.62 13.39
CA ARG A 207 -9.13 14.62 12.76
C ARG A 207 -8.02 15.10 13.70
N HIS A 208 -8.29 15.20 15.01
CA HIS A 208 -7.29 15.61 15.99
C HIS A 208 -6.14 14.61 16.06
N ASP A 209 -6.45 13.32 16.13
CA ASP A 209 -5.48 12.23 16.20
C ASP A 209 -4.59 12.19 14.96
N LEU A 210 -5.17 12.33 13.77
CA LEU A 210 -4.39 12.34 12.53
C LEU A 210 -3.48 13.58 12.40
N LEU A 211 -3.89 14.72 12.98
CA LEU A 211 -3.03 15.90 13.06
C LEU A 211 -1.89 15.72 14.06
N ALA A 212 -2.14 15.05 15.19
CA ALA A 212 -1.11 14.67 16.15
C ALA A 212 -0.11 13.68 15.53
N TYR A 213 -0.60 12.66 14.81
CA TYR A 213 0.26 11.74 14.05
C TYR A 213 1.14 12.48 13.05
N ARG A 214 0.58 13.46 12.31
CA ARG A 214 1.36 14.30 11.39
C ARG A 214 2.46 15.08 12.10
N GLN A 215 2.23 15.56 13.32
CA GLN A 215 3.26 16.24 14.11
C GLN A 215 4.33 15.26 14.57
N ALA A 216 3.95 14.07 15.04
CA ALA A 216 4.86 13.01 15.46
C ALA A 216 5.76 12.49 14.31
N LEU A 217 5.29 12.59 13.05
CA LEU A 217 6.10 12.26 11.88
C LEU A 217 7.17 13.31 11.53
N ARG A 218 7.12 14.52 12.11
CA ARG A 218 8.17 15.51 11.90
C ARG A 218 9.39 15.09 12.70
N PRO A 219 10.60 15.08 12.10
CA PRO A 219 11.81 14.84 12.89
C PRO A 219 11.89 15.87 14.01
N ALA A 220 12.16 15.42 15.24
CA ALA A 220 12.49 16.31 16.33
C ALA A 220 13.67 17.20 15.87
N VAL A 221 13.53 18.51 16.01
CA VAL A 221 14.66 19.42 15.84
C VAL A 221 15.57 19.13 17.02
N ALA A 222 16.60 18.32 16.80
CA ALA A 222 17.60 18.06 17.83
C ALA A 222 18.43 19.33 18.02
N ASP A 223 18.25 20.00 19.16
CA ASP A 223 19.11 21.09 19.66
C ASP A 223 20.48 20.60 20.18
N THR A 224 20.92 19.41 19.76
CA THR A 224 22.22 18.86 20.17
C THR A 224 23.20 18.80 19.00
N PRO A 225 24.38 19.43 19.12
CA PRO A 225 25.43 19.32 18.12
C PRO A 225 26.21 18.02 18.34
N SER A 226 25.80 16.91 17.71
CA SER A 226 26.72 15.77 17.52
C SER A 226 26.38 14.85 16.33
N VAL A 227 27.44 14.65 15.53
CA VAL A 227 27.83 13.53 14.65
C VAL A 227 26.70 12.72 13.98
N VAL A 228 26.40 13.13 12.75
CA VAL A 228 25.69 12.44 11.66
C VAL A 228 24.29 11.90 11.99
N PRO A 229 23.28 12.78 12.17
CA PRO A 229 21.89 12.36 12.07
C PRO A 229 21.56 12.11 10.58
N ARG A 230 21.22 10.86 10.25
CA ARG A 230 20.61 10.50 8.96
C ARG A 230 19.24 11.18 8.88
N LYS A 231 19.21 12.45 8.42
CA LYS A 231 17.99 13.24 8.26
C LYS A 231 16.97 12.40 7.47
N PRO A 232 15.85 11.95 8.06
CA PRO A 232 14.83 11.24 7.29
C PRO A 232 14.35 12.20 6.20
N SER A 233 14.43 11.76 4.94
CA SER A 233 14.04 12.61 3.83
C SER A 233 12.59 13.10 4.02
N ASP A 234 12.30 14.37 3.74
CA ASP A 234 10.94 14.93 3.79
C ASP A 234 9.91 14.12 2.97
N ALA A 235 10.40 13.30 2.03
CA ALA A 235 9.62 12.35 1.25
C ALA A 235 8.97 11.21 2.07
N MET A 236 9.52 10.84 3.23
CA MET A 236 9.00 9.75 4.06
C MET A 236 7.74 10.17 4.86
N PRO A 237 7.73 11.32 5.57
CA PRO A 237 6.50 11.86 6.16
C PRO A 237 5.41 12.14 5.12
N ALA A 238 5.77 12.67 3.95
CA ALA A 238 4.81 12.94 2.88
C ALA A 238 4.16 11.65 2.35
N ARG A 239 4.94 10.57 2.18
CA ARG A 239 4.42 9.26 1.77
C ARG A 239 3.49 8.67 2.83
N ALA A 240 3.88 8.67 4.09
CA ALA A 240 3.06 8.16 5.19
C ALA A 240 1.68 8.84 5.21
N LEU A 241 1.66 10.17 5.15
CA LEU A 241 0.41 10.94 5.13
C LEU A 241 -0.43 10.70 3.86
N ALA A 242 0.22 10.49 2.71
CA ALA A 242 -0.50 10.15 1.47
C ALA A 242 -1.15 8.76 1.53
N VAL A 243 -0.49 7.78 2.16
CA VAL A 243 -1.07 6.46 2.43
C VAL A 243 -2.29 6.59 3.32
N VAL A 244 -2.14 7.28 4.46
CA VAL A 244 -3.22 7.49 5.43
C VAL A 244 -4.41 8.21 4.80
N ALA A 245 -4.17 9.33 4.10
CA ALA A 245 -5.23 10.05 3.40
C ALA A 245 -5.93 9.20 2.33
N SER A 246 -5.19 8.32 1.65
CA SER A 246 -5.78 7.41 0.66
C SER A 246 -6.63 6.32 1.30
N LEU A 247 -6.25 5.78 2.47
CA LEU A 247 -7.02 4.80 3.22
C LEU A 247 -8.36 5.40 3.65
N PHE A 248 -8.32 6.50 4.40
CA PHE A 248 -9.53 7.14 4.95
C PHE A 248 -10.45 7.67 3.85
N ARG A 249 -9.91 8.15 2.73
CA ARG A 249 -10.71 8.49 1.56
C ARG A 249 -11.41 7.27 0.98
N TYR A 250 -10.71 6.16 0.77
CA TYR A 250 -11.32 4.93 0.25
C TYR A 250 -12.42 4.40 1.17
N TRP A 251 -12.20 4.40 2.50
CA TRP A 251 -13.22 3.99 3.46
C TRP A 251 -14.44 4.91 3.50
N THR A 252 -14.25 6.21 3.26
CA THR A 252 -15.39 7.15 3.18
C THR A 252 -16.14 7.02 1.85
N GLU A 253 -15.43 6.90 0.72
CA GLU A 253 -16.03 6.70 -0.62
C GLU A 253 -16.84 5.40 -0.71
N THR A 254 -16.42 4.38 0.02
CA THR A 254 -17.11 3.07 0.09
C THR A 254 -18.13 3.00 1.22
N GLY A 255 -18.29 4.08 1.99
CA GLY A 255 -19.24 4.22 3.08
C GLY A 255 -18.97 3.34 4.31
N TYR A 256 -17.77 2.75 4.41
CA TYR A 256 -17.30 2.11 5.64
C TYR A 256 -17.12 3.14 6.76
N LEU A 257 -16.72 4.37 6.43
CA LEU A 257 -16.74 5.51 7.34
C LEU A 257 -17.82 6.50 6.95
N SER A 258 -18.48 7.07 7.96
CA SER A 258 -19.48 8.14 7.79
C SER A 258 -18.87 9.49 7.39
N ALA A 259 -17.63 9.76 7.79
CA ALA A 259 -16.91 10.98 7.47
C ALA A 259 -15.40 10.71 7.37
N ASN A 260 -14.69 11.53 6.58
CA ASN A 260 -13.26 11.39 6.37
C ASN A 260 -12.44 12.22 7.40
N PRO A 261 -11.84 11.61 8.44
CA PRO A 261 -11.01 12.36 9.40
C PRO A 261 -9.71 12.87 8.79
N ALA A 262 -9.25 12.30 7.67
CA ALA A 262 -8.04 12.67 6.95
C ALA A 262 -8.26 13.78 5.91
N ALA A 263 -9.45 14.38 5.85
CA ALA A 263 -9.74 15.49 4.95
C ALA A 263 -8.74 16.65 5.16
N GLY A 264 -7.99 16.99 4.11
CA GLY A 264 -6.95 18.03 4.14
C GLY A 264 -5.69 17.67 4.95
N LEU A 265 -5.52 16.40 5.34
CA LEU A 265 -4.33 15.92 6.06
C LEU A 265 -3.05 16.11 5.24
N VAL A 266 -3.12 15.72 3.97
CA VAL A 266 -2.15 16.10 2.95
C VAL A 266 -2.59 17.45 2.42
N ARG A 267 -1.81 18.50 2.70
CA ARG A 267 -1.99 19.76 1.97
C ARG A 267 -1.77 19.43 0.51
N GLY A 268 -2.81 19.60 -0.32
CA GLY A 268 -2.63 19.56 -1.77
C GLY A 268 -1.43 20.42 -2.10
N ASN A 269 -0.50 19.86 -2.86
CA ASN A 269 0.78 20.49 -3.19
C ASN A 269 0.53 21.71 -4.10
N ARG A 270 -0.12 22.75 -3.57
CA ARG A 270 -0.12 24.12 -4.10
C ARG A 270 1.10 24.87 -3.62
N SER A 271 2.04 24.21 -2.93
CA SER A 271 3.41 24.66 -3.08
C SER A 271 3.77 24.39 -4.55
N ARG A 272 3.77 25.47 -5.33
CA ARG A 272 4.79 25.69 -6.36
C ARG A 272 6.17 25.67 -5.68
N ALA A 273 6.49 24.61 -4.92
CA ALA A 273 7.84 24.31 -4.54
C ALA A 273 8.49 23.96 -5.86
N ASN A 274 9.14 24.97 -6.43
CA ASN A 274 10.02 24.88 -7.58
C ASN A 274 10.68 23.50 -7.52
N PHE A 275 10.27 22.59 -8.41
CA PHE A 275 11.00 21.37 -8.65
C PHE A 275 12.33 21.82 -9.26
N ALA A 276 13.24 22.23 -8.40
CA ALA A 276 14.65 22.23 -8.69
C ALA A 276 15.05 20.77 -8.45
N PRO A 277 15.42 20.02 -9.49
CA PRO A 277 15.87 18.66 -9.28
C PRO A 277 17.23 18.70 -8.56
N GLN A 278 17.20 18.81 -7.23
CA GLN A 278 18.36 18.77 -6.34
C GLN A 278 19.01 17.37 -6.27
N ARG A 279 18.47 16.40 -7.03
CA ARG A 279 18.88 14.99 -7.06
C ARG A 279 19.30 14.58 -8.47
N MET A 280 20.20 15.37 -9.05
CA MET A 280 20.76 15.18 -10.37
C MET A 280 22.27 15.26 -10.31
N LEU A 281 22.94 14.40 -11.08
CA LEU A 281 24.38 14.47 -11.27
C LEU A 281 24.69 15.54 -12.31
N PRO A 282 25.59 16.50 -12.02
CA PRO A 282 26.15 17.40 -13.03
C PRO A 282 26.86 16.62 -14.14
N PRO A 283 26.96 17.18 -15.36
CA PRO A 283 27.65 16.55 -16.49
C PRO A 283 29.09 16.12 -16.16
N ALA A 284 29.84 16.94 -15.40
CA ALA A 284 31.21 16.61 -14.98
C ALA A 284 31.29 15.34 -14.11
N LEU A 285 30.35 15.14 -13.18
CA LEU A 285 30.32 13.93 -12.35
C LEU A 285 29.90 12.70 -13.14
N LEU A 286 29.00 12.85 -14.13
CA LEU A 286 28.67 11.77 -15.05
C LEU A 286 29.88 11.37 -15.89
N ALA A 287 30.61 12.35 -16.43
CA ALA A 287 31.83 12.12 -17.20
C ALA A 287 32.92 11.42 -16.36
N ALA A 288 33.07 11.79 -15.09
CA ALA A 288 33.99 11.08 -14.18
C ALA A 288 33.61 9.60 -13.99
N CYS A 289 32.31 9.29 -13.87
CA CYS A 289 31.85 7.91 -13.84
C CYS A 289 32.03 7.20 -15.18
N ASP A 290 31.75 7.86 -16.31
CA ASP A 290 31.94 7.31 -17.66
C ASP A 290 33.42 6.94 -17.89
N ALA A 291 34.35 7.82 -17.51
CA ALA A 291 35.80 7.56 -17.56
C ALA A 291 36.21 6.38 -16.67
N TRP A 292 35.73 6.34 -15.42
CA TRP A 292 36.03 5.21 -14.53
C TRP A 292 35.53 3.87 -15.09
N VAL A 293 34.32 3.83 -15.66
CA VAL A 293 33.74 2.62 -16.27
C VAL A 293 34.53 2.19 -17.52
N ALA A 294 35.07 3.14 -18.29
CA ALA A 294 35.96 2.88 -19.40
C ALA A 294 37.31 2.31 -18.92
N ASP A 295 37.86 2.81 -17.81
CA ASP A 295 39.19 2.43 -17.32
C ASP A 295 39.21 1.20 -16.41
N ALA A 296 38.09 0.81 -15.80
CA ALA A 296 37.96 -0.27 -14.80
C ALA A 296 38.34 -1.70 -15.30
N ALA A 297 38.95 -1.83 -16.48
CA ALA A 297 39.38 -3.09 -17.08
C ALA A 297 40.64 -3.72 -16.46
N THR A 298 41.28 -3.12 -15.46
CA THR A 298 42.66 -3.49 -15.07
C THR A 298 42.81 -4.45 -13.88
N GLY A 299 41.75 -5.12 -13.40
CA GLY A 299 41.91 -6.11 -12.32
C GLY A 299 40.76 -7.08 -12.03
N ASP A 300 39.56 -6.86 -12.56
CA ASP A 300 38.40 -7.76 -12.37
C ASP A 300 38.29 -8.79 -13.51
N ASP A 301 37.58 -9.90 -13.26
CA ASP A 301 37.15 -10.85 -14.29
C ASP A 301 36.52 -10.10 -15.49
N ALA A 302 36.94 -10.45 -16.71
CA ALA A 302 36.51 -9.78 -17.95
C ALA A 302 34.97 -9.74 -18.09
N LEU A 303 34.27 -10.81 -17.70
CA LEU A 303 32.82 -10.89 -17.73
C LEU A 303 32.18 -9.94 -16.69
N VAL A 304 32.77 -9.83 -15.49
CA VAL A 304 32.29 -8.90 -14.45
C VAL A 304 32.43 -7.46 -14.92
N THR A 305 33.58 -7.12 -15.51
CA THR A 305 33.83 -5.79 -16.10
C THR A 305 32.83 -5.48 -17.21
N ALA A 306 32.64 -6.42 -18.15
CA ALA A 306 31.70 -6.24 -19.25
C ALA A 306 30.25 -6.12 -18.77
N ARG A 307 29.85 -6.90 -17.75
CA ARG A 307 28.54 -6.78 -17.10
C ARG A 307 28.35 -5.39 -16.50
N ARG A 308 29.33 -4.90 -15.75
CA ARG A 308 29.27 -3.57 -15.13
C ARG A 308 29.12 -2.47 -16.18
N ARG A 309 29.88 -2.55 -17.27
CA ARG A 309 29.77 -1.64 -18.42
C ARG A 309 28.40 -1.70 -19.09
N ALA A 310 27.84 -2.90 -19.29
CA ALA A 310 26.49 -3.07 -19.84
C ALA A 310 25.42 -2.45 -18.94
N ILE A 311 25.46 -2.74 -17.63
CA ILE A 311 24.54 -2.15 -16.63
C ILE A 311 24.62 -0.62 -16.65
N TRP A 312 25.83 -0.07 -16.59
CA TRP A 312 26.04 1.38 -16.63
C TRP A 312 25.47 2.01 -17.91
N THR A 313 25.81 1.42 -19.06
CA THR A 313 25.36 1.87 -20.39
C THR A 313 23.83 1.93 -20.47
N LEU A 314 23.14 0.88 -20.02
CA LEU A 314 21.67 0.84 -20.04
C LEU A 314 21.05 1.93 -19.15
N TYR A 315 21.56 2.15 -17.94
CA TYR A 315 21.04 3.21 -17.07
C TYR A 315 21.38 4.62 -17.58
N ARG A 316 22.58 4.80 -18.13
CA ARG A 316 23.12 6.09 -18.58
C ARG A 316 22.44 6.60 -19.86
N TYR A 317 22.05 5.68 -20.76
CA TYR A 317 21.60 6.02 -22.12
C TYR A 317 20.21 5.52 -22.50
N ALA A 318 19.56 4.64 -21.73
CA ALA A 318 18.19 4.18 -21.99
C ALA A 318 17.14 4.79 -21.03
N GLY A 319 17.57 5.54 -20.01
CA GLY A 319 16.67 6.20 -19.08
C GLY A 319 15.77 5.25 -18.28
N VAL A 320 16.12 3.97 -18.18
CA VAL A 320 15.31 2.93 -17.51
C VAL A 320 15.22 3.13 -16.00
N ARG A 321 14.11 2.69 -15.40
CA ARG A 321 13.98 2.56 -13.95
C ARG A 321 14.72 1.30 -13.48
N LEU A 322 15.15 1.28 -12.22
CA LEU A 322 15.86 0.11 -11.68
C LEU A 322 15.09 -1.20 -11.84
N VAL A 323 13.79 -1.16 -11.54
CA VAL A 323 12.90 -2.33 -11.69
C VAL A 323 12.64 -2.74 -13.14
N GLU A 324 12.88 -1.85 -14.11
CA GLU A 324 12.67 -2.14 -15.54
C GLU A 324 13.80 -3.01 -16.13
N LEU A 325 14.95 -3.08 -15.47
CA LEU A 325 16.05 -3.98 -15.84
C LEU A 325 16.03 -5.33 -15.09
N VAL A 326 15.13 -5.50 -14.13
CA VAL A 326 14.98 -6.78 -13.43
C VAL A 326 14.20 -7.73 -14.34
N TRP A 327 14.76 -8.92 -14.57
CA TRP A 327 14.11 -9.94 -15.39
C TRP A 327 12.78 -10.42 -14.81
N SER A 328 11.79 -10.59 -15.69
CA SER A 328 10.49 -11.20 -15.43
C SER A 328 10.35 -12.44 -16.28
N ASP A 329 10.27 -13.61 -15.64
CA ASP A 329 10.05 -14.89 -16.34
C ASP A 329 8.67 -14.95 -17.01
N GLU A 330 7.66 -14.31 -16.44
CA GLU A 330 6.31 -14.27 -17.01
C GLU A 330 6.26 -13.46 -18.32
N ALA A 331 6.91 -12.29 -18.32
CA ALA A 331 6.87 -11.40 -19.48
C ALA A 331 8.04 -11.59 -20.46
N GLN A 332 9.06 -12.37 -20.09
CA GLN A 332 10.30 -12.54 -20.84
C GLN A 332 10.99 -11.19 -21.14
N LEU A 333 10.94 -10.26 -20.18
CA LEU A 333 11.49 -8.91 -20.31
C LEU A 333 12.42 -8.60 -19.13
N PRO A 334 13.43 -7.71 -19.30
CA PRO A 334 13.72 -6.94 -20.50
C PRO A 334 14.45 -7.74 -21.59
N GLN A 335 14.22 -7.38 -22.85
CA GLN A 335 14.87 -8.00 -24.02
C GLN A 335 15.46 -6.96 -24.97
N LEU A 336 16.46 -7.38 -25.73
CA LEU A 336 17.06 -6.59 -26.80
C LEU A 336 16.58 -7.13 -28.14
N GLU A 337 16.15 -6.23 -29.00
CA GLU A 337 15.70 -6.52 -30.35
C GLU A 337 16.57 -5.75 -31.34
N VAL A 338 16.83 -6.33 -32.50
CA VAL A 338 17.55 -5.66 -33.60
C VAL A 338 16.61 -5.60 -34.79
N GLU A 339 16.34 -4.37 -35.24
CA GLU A 339 15.48 -4.10 -36.39
C GLU A 339 16.23 -4.29 -37.70
N ASP A 340 15.48 -4.42 -38.80
CA ASP A 340 15.99 -4.48 -40.17
C ASP A 340 16.69 -3.15 -40.51
N GLY A 341 18.00 -3.10 -40.30
CA GLY A 341 18.80 -1.88 -40.34
C GLY A 341 19.86 -1.79 -39.23
N GLY A 342 19.86 -2.74 -38.29
CA GLY A 342 20.87 -2.83 -37.24
C GLY A 342 20.62 -1.89 -36.06
N ALA A 343 19.46 -1.25 -35.98
CA ALA A 343 19.05 -0.44 -34.83
C ALA A 343 18.67 -1.34 -33.65
N TRP A 344 19.19 -1.04 -32.47
CA TRP A 344 18.93 -1.82 -31.26
C TRP A 344 17.83 -1.16 -30.44
N THR A 345 16.83 -1.96 -30.06
CA THR A 345 15.70 -1.54 -29.23
C THR A 345 15.68 -2.36 -27.95
N LEU A 346 15.58 -1.67 -26.81
CA LEU A 346 15.38 -2.28 -25.50
C LEU A 346 13.89 -2.25 -25.13
N SER A 347 13.29 -3.43 -25.01
CA SER A 347 11.91 -3.59 -24.54
C SER A 347 11.91 -3.83 -23.04
N VAL A 348 11.12 -3.07 -22.28
CA VAL A 348 11.01 -3.18 -20.82
C VAL A 348 9.56 -3.15 -20.31
N LEU A 349 9.32 -3.71 -19.13
CA LEU A 349 8.04 -3.59 -18.43
C LEU A 349 7.94 -2.30 -17.62
N GLY A 350 7.19 -1.33 -18.13
CA GLY A 350 6.93 -0.06 -17.46
C GLY A 350 5.91 -0.15 -16.31
N LYS A 351 5.61 1.01 -15.73
CA LYS A 351 4.62 1.15 -14.64
C LYS A 351 3.25 0.59 -15.08
N GLY A 352 2.72 -0.34 -14.29
CA GLY A 352 1.44 -1.00 -14.58
C GLY A 352 1.57 -2.20 -15.52
N HIS A 353 2.76 -2.80 -15.64
CA HIS A 353 3.04 -3.96 -16.49
C HIS A 353 2.77 -3.72 -17.98
N LYS A 354 2.95 -2.47 -18.44
CA LYS A 354 2.82 -2.12 -19.86
C LYS A 354 4.21 -2.15 -20.51
N PRO A 355 4.42 -2.90 -21.60
CA PRO A 355 5.69 -2.88 -22.31
C PRO A 355 5.93 -1.50 -22.91
N ARG A 356 7.20 -1.09 -22.96
CA ARG A 356 7.65 0.08 -23.71
C ARG A 356 8.99 -0.22 -24.38
N ALA A 357 9.12 0.22 -25.62
CA ALA A 357 10.35 0.13 -26.41
C ALA A 357 11.21 1.38 -26.20
N ILE A 358 12.53 1.20 -26.16
CA ILE A 358 13.51 2.26 -25.96
C ILE A 358 14.60 2.09 -27.02
N PRO A 359 14.71 2.99 -28.01
CA PRO A 359 15.80 2.94 -28.97
C PRO A 359 17.13 3.20 -28.26
N LEU A 360 18.10 2.31 -28.44
CA LEU A 360 19.43 2.42 -27.87
C LEU A 360 20.35 3.18 -28.83
N PRO A 361 21.09 4.20 -28.35
CA PRO A 361 22.10 4.86 -29.16
C PRO A 361 23.18 3.89 -29.66
N ALA A 362 23.76 4.16 -30.84
CA ALA A 362 24.79 3.32 -31.45
C ALA A 362 26.00 3.05 -30.52
N LEU A 363 26.35 4.00 -29.65
CA LEU A 363 27.44 3.85 -28.67
C LEU A 363 27.19 2.72 -27.66
N CYS A 364 25.93 2.32 -27.44
CA CYS A 364 25.60 1.23 -26.52
C CYS A 364 25.87 -0.15 -27.14
N VAL A 365 25.81 -0.25 -28.46
CA VAL A 365 25.83 -1.54 -29.18
C VAL A 365 27.12 -2.32 -28.96
N PRO A 366 28.33 -1.74 -29.14
CA PRO A 366 29.58 -2.48 -28.94
C PRO A 366 29.72 -3.01 -27.52
N VAL A 367 29.32 -2.22 -26.51
CA VAL A 367 29.39 -2.60 -25.10
C VAL A 367 28.50 -3.81 -24.81
N LEU A 368 27.28 -3.80 -25.34
CA LEU A 368 26.33 -4.90 -25.17
C LEU A 368 26.77 -6.14 -25.95
N GLN A 369 27.30 -5.99 -27.17
CA GLN A 369 27.87 -7.09 -27.96
C GLN A 369 29.03 -7.78 -27.22
N THR A 370 29.99 -7.01 -26.69
CA THR A 370 31.11 -7.56 -25.91
C THR A 370 30.62 -8.33 -24.70
N TYR A 371 29.65 -7.77 -23.96
CA TYR A 371 29.07 -8.46 -22.82
C TYR A 371 28.38 -9.77 -23.21
N ARG A 372 27.61 -9.77 -24.30
CA ARG A 372 26.94 -10.97 -24.83
C ARG A 372 27.94 -12.05 -25.22
N GLN A 373 29.00 -11.69 -25.94
CA GLN A 373 30.04 -12.63 -26.36
C GLN A 373 30.74 -13.27 -25.16
N LEU A 374 31.10 -12.49 -24.13
CA LEU A 374 31.73 -13.01 -22.91
C LEU A 374 30.79 -13.91 -22.10
N ARG A 375 29.48 -13.81 -22.30
CA ARG A 375 28.48 -14.74 -21.76
C ARG A 375 28.31 -16.02 -22.59
N GLY A 376 28.98 -16.13 -23.74
CA GLY A 376 28.76 -17.22 -24.68
C GLY A 376 27.47 -17.06 -25.52
N LEU A 377 26.93 -15.85 -25.62
CA LEU A 377 25.79 -15.54 -26.49
C LEU A 377 26.25 -14.93 -27.82
N PRO A 378 25.46 -15.06 -28.91
CA PRO A 378 25.74 -14.37 -30.16
C PRO A 378 25.79 -12.84 -29.95
N PRO A 379 26.66 -12.11 -30.67
CA PRO A 379 26.78 -10.66 -30.51
C PRO A 379 25.46 -9.93 -30.78
N GLN A 380 24.66 -10.39 -31.74
CA GLN A 380 23.31 -9.90 -31.97
C GLN A 380 22.28 -10.81 -31.28
N PRO A 381 21.24 -10.26 -30.62
CA PRO A 381 20.16 -11.06 -30.06
C PRO A 381 19.38 -11.78 -31.16
N SER A 382 18.98 -13.02 -30.88
CA SER A 382 18.02 -13.73 -31.72
C SER A 382 16.62 -13.15 -31.51
N PRO A 383 15.75 -13.09 -32.54
CA PRO A 383 14.36 -12.65 -32.39
C PRO A 383 13.55 -13.44 -31.34
N TYR A 384 13.97 -14.66 -31.03
CA TYR A 384 13.33 -15.56 -30.06
C TYR A 384 14.25 -15.91 -28.89
N GLU A 385 15.16 -15.00 -28.53
CA GLU A 385 16.09 -15.21 -27.42
C GLU A 385 15.34 -15.23 -26.06
N HIS A 386 15.37 -16.37 -25.39
CA HIS A 386 14.87 -16.51 -24.01
C HIS A 386 16.04 -16.49 -23.02
N ALA A 387 16.66 -15.32 -22.88
CA ALA A 387 17.77 -15.14 -21.96
C ALA A 387 17.65 -13.82 -21.20
N ALA A 388 17.86 -13.90 -19.89
CA ALA A 388 17.92 -12.70 -19.07
C ALA A 388 19.02 -11.76 -19.55
N LEU A 389 18.67 -10.48 -19.72
CA LEU A 389 19.59 -9.46 -20.23
C LEU A 389 20.87 -9.35 -19.38
N ILE A 390 20.72 -9.27 -18.05
CA ILE A 390 21.83 -9.17 -17.10
C ILE A 390 21.85 -10.38 -16.14
N HIS A 391 22.97 -11.11 -16.09
CA HIS A 391 23.13 -12.28 -15.22
C HIS A 391 23.76 -11.95 -13.85
N GLY A 392 23.37 -12.71 -12.83
CA GLY A 392 24.05 -12.79 -11.54
C GLY A 392 25.33 -13.63 -11.64
N LEU A 393 26.17 -13.55 -10.60
CA LEU A 393 27.46 -14.28 -10.54
C LEU A 393 27.30 -15.81 -10.56
N LYS A 394 26.15 -16.34 -10.13
CA LYS A 394 25.89 -17.79 -10.00
C LYS A 394 25.02 -18.37 -11.14
N GLY A 395 24.95 -17.71 -12.31
CA GLY A 395 24.23 -18.26 -13.47
C GLY A 395 22.71 -18.06 -13.49
N GLY A 396 22.18 -17.11 -12.70
CA GLY A 396 20.77 -16.68 -12.73
C GLY A 396 20.61 -15.21 -13.14
N THR A 397 19.46 -14.59 -12.87
CA THR A 397 19.19 -13.19 -13.23
C THR A 397 19.64 -12.24 -12.11
N LEU A 398 20.23 -11.10 -12.49
CA LEU A 398 20.63 -10.11 -11.49
C LEU A 398 19.39 -9.38 -10.96
N GLN A 399 19.17 -9.50 -9.65
CA GLN A 399 18.03 -8.89 -8.97
C GLN A 399 18.23 -7.39 -8.76
N GLY A 400 17.15 -6.67 -8.44
CA GLY A 400 17.18 -5.21 -8.27
C GLY A 400 18.18 -4.70 -7.24
N SER A 401 18.44 -5.45 -6.17
CA SER A 401 19.49 -5.11 -5.20
C SER A 401 20.88 -5.20 -5.84
N GLY A 402 21.18 -6.25 -6.60
CA GLY A 402 22.45 -6.40 -7.30
C GLY A 402 22.69 -5.30 -8.35
N LEU A 403 21.66 -4.96 -9.12
CA LEU A 403 21.72 -3.82 -10.05
C LEU A 403 21.99 -2.50 -9.33
N TYR A 404 21.37 -2.29 -8.16
CA TYR A 404 21.61 -1.11 -7.34
C TYR A 404 23.07 -1.06 -6.87
N GLU A 405 23.59 -2.16 -6.34
CA GLU A 405 24.96 -2.24 -5.83
C GLU A 405 26.01 -2.04 -6.94
N GLU A 406 25.82 -2.60 -8.14
CA GLU A 406 26.75 -2.39 -9.28
C GLU A 406 26.84 -0.91 -9.66
N VAL A 407 25.70 -0.22 -9.78
CA VAL A 407 25.69 1.23 -10.05
C VAL A 407 26.24 2.02 -8.87
N LYS A 408 25.97 1.57 -7.63
CA LYS A 408 26.46 2.23 -6.42
C LYS A 408 27.99 2.14 -6.31
N ALA A 409 28.56 0.99 -6.66
CA ALA A 409 30.00 0.76 -6.69
C ALA A 409 30.68 1.73 -7.67
N ILE A 410 30.10 1.94 -8.86
CA ILE A 410 30.61 2.92 -9.83
C ILE A 410 30.65 4.32 -9.23
N PHE A 411 29.56 4.77 -8.58
CA PHE A 411 29.55 6.09 -7.94
C PHE A 411 30.58 6.23 -6.83
N LEU A 412 30.75 5.21 -6.00
CA LEU A 412 31.73 5.25 -4.91
C LEU A 412 33.16 5.26 -5.46
N ALA A 413 33.44 4.47 -6.47
CA ALA A 413 34.76 4.40 -7.08
C ALA A 413 35.12 5.69 -7.83
N ALA A 414 34.17 6.30 -8.54
CA ALA A 414 34.35 7.61 -9.17
C ALA A 414 34.45 8.76 -8.15
N ALA A 415 33.89 8.61 -6.95
CA ALA A 415 33.99 9.61 -5.89
C ALA A 415 35.37 9.64 -5.22
N ALA A 416 36.05 8.50 -5.12
CA ALA A 416 37.35 8.38 -4.45
C ALA A 416 38.42 9.35 -5.01
N PRO A 417 38.69 9.41 -6.33
CA PRO A 417 39.69 10.34 -6.88
C PRO A 417 39.24 11.81 -6.82
N LEU A 418 37.94 12.07 -6.66
CA LEU A 418 37.40 13.43 -6.54
C LEU A 418 37.51 13.98 -5.11
N GLU A 419 37.70 13.15 -4.09
CA GLU A 419 37.75 13.61 -2.69
C GLU A 419 38.74 14.78 -2.44
N PRO A 420 39.98 14.77 -2.96
CA PRO A 420 40.91 15.87 -2.73
C PRO A 420 40.64 17.11 -3.60
N VAL A 421 39.94 16.98 -4.73
CA VAL A 421 39.78 18.07 -5.74
C VAL A 421 38.40 18.71 -5.67
N ASP A 422 37.36 17.90 -5.50
CA ASP A 422 35.95 18.32 -5.38
C ASP A 422 35.24 17.47 -4.30
N PRO A 423 35.42 17.80 -3.00
CA PRO A 423 34.76 17.10 -1.90
C PRO A 423 33.22 17.15 -2.01
N ALA A 424 32.68 18.22 -2.59
CA ALA A 424 31.24 18.39 -2.75
C ALA A 424 30.68 17.43 -3.82
N GLY A 425 31.38 17.30 -4.95
CA GLY A 425 31.08 16.34 -6.01
C GLY A 425 31.22 14.89 -5.56
N ALA A 426 32.29 14.58 -4.83
CA ALA A 426 32.48 13.26 -4.22
C ALA A 426 31.34 12.92 -3.25
N ALA A 427 30.94 13.85 -2.38
CA ALA A 427 29.79 13.67 -1.50
C ALA A 427 28.47 13.52 -2.28
N ALA A 428 28.30 14.20 -3.41
CA ALA A 428 27.13 14.05 -4.28
C ALA A 428 27.06 12.64 -4.87
N LEU A 429 28.16 12.11 -5.41
CA LEU A 429 28.26 10.73 -5.91
C LEU A 429 27.98 9.69 -4.81
N ARG A 430 28.55 9.88 -3.60
CA ARG A 430 28.24 9.00 -2.45
C ARG A 430 26.76 9.00 -2.05
N ARG A 431 25.99 10.05 -2.36
CA ARG A 431 24.53 10.08 -2.13
C ARG A 431 23.71 9.63 -3.34
N ALA A 432 24.30 9.60 -4.53
CA ALA A 432 23.60 9.27 -5.75
C ALA A 432 23.05 7.84 -5.73
N SER A 433 21.96 7.64 -6.47
CA SER A 433 21.31 6.36 -6.68
C SER A 433 21.00 6.16 -8.16
N PRO A 434 20.68 4.94 -8.63
CA PRO A 434 20.39 4.69 -10.06
C PRO A 434 19.30 5.61 -10.63
N HIS A 435 18.37 6.08 -9.80
CA HIS A 435 17.34 7.02 -10.24
C HIS A 435 17.89 8.38 -10.68
N TRP A 436 19.06 8.79 -10.20
CA TRP A 436 19.73 10.03 -10.61
C TRP A 436 20.20 9.96 -12.06
N LEU A 437 20.59 8.77 -12.56
CA LEU A 437 20.95 8.57 -13.97
C LEU A 437 19.74 8.76 -14.88
N ARG A 438 18.57 8.30 -14.45
CA ARG A 438 17.32 8.56 -15.18
C ARG A 438 16.98 10.06 -15.22
N HIS A 439 17.20 10.79 -14.13
CA HIS A 439 17.04 12.25 -14.14
C HIS A 439 18.05 12.93 -15.07
N ALA A 440 19.30 12.46 -15.09
CA ALA A 440 20.33 12.94 -16.01
C ALA A 440 19.93 12.70 -17.47
N TYR A 441 19.46 11.50 -17.81
CA TYR A 441 18.94 11.17 -19.14
C TYR A 441 17.77 12.08 -19.54
N ALA A 442 16.79 12.27 -18.65
CA ALA A 442 15.66 13.17 -18.91
C ALA A 442 16.11 14.61 -19.18
N ARG A 443 17.10 15.11 -18.45
CA ARG A 443 17.70 16.43 -18.70
C ARG A 443 18.44 16.46 -20.04
N THR A 444 19.21 15.42 -20.34
CA THR A 444 19.96 15.32 -21.60
C THR A 444 19.01 15.46 -22.79
N LEU A 445 17.88 14.74 -22.75
CA LEU A 445 16.84 14.88 -23.77
C LEU A 445 16.19 16.27 -23.79
N VAL A 446 15.67 16.74 -22.66
CA VAL A 446 14.77 17.92 -22.64
C VAL A 446 15.54 19.25 -22.67
N VAL A 447 16.67 19.33 -21.97
CA VAL A 447 17.44 20.56 -21.78
C VAL A 447 18.58 20.63 -22.79
N ASP A 448 19.40 19.57 -22.87
CA ASP A 448 20.65 19.63 -23.62
C ASP A 448 20.40 19.41 -25.13
N HIS A 449 19.42 18.58 -25.50
CA HIS A 449 19.04 18.30 -26.89
C HIS A 449 17.66 18.81 -27.31
N GLN A 450 16.95 19.52 -26.42
CA GLN A 450 15.65 20.15 -26.71
C GLN A 450 14.61 19.21 -27.36
N VAL A 451 14.65 17.92 -27.01
CA VAL A 451 13.72 16.91 -27.53
C VAL A 451 12.28 17.31 -27.16
N PRO A 452 11.34 17.31 -28.13
CA PRO A 452 9.95 17.66 -27.87
C PRO A 452 9.38 16.89 -26.68
N LEU A 453 8.67 17.57 -25.77
CA LEU A 453 8.16 16.99 -24.53
C LEU A 453 7.35 15.70 -24.74
N PRO A 454 6.50 15.55 -25.78
CA PRO A 454 5.80 14.29 -26.04
C PRO A 454 6.76 13.13 -26.35
N ALA A 455 7.80 13.38 -27.16
CA ALA A 455 8.80 12.37 -27.50
C ALA A 455 9.64 11.98 -26.25
N ALA A 456 10.08 12.97 -25.48
CA ALA A 456 10.78 12.72 -24.22
C ALA A 456 9.90 11.97 -23.20
N GLN A 457 8.59 12.27 -23.14
CA GLN A 457 7.64 11.55 -22.30
C GLN A 457 7.51 10.07 -22.71
N ALA A 458 7.43 9.78 -24.01
CA ALA A 458 7.36 8.43 -24.54
C ALA A 458 8.63 7.64 -24.20
N LEU A 459 9.82 8.21 -24.48
CA LEU A 459 11.13 7.61 -24.16
C LEU A 459 11.33 7.38 -22.66
N LEU A 460 10.77 8.23 -21.80
CA LEU A 460 10.81 8.03 -20.35
C LEU A 460 9.70 7.07 -19.86
N GLY A 461 8.59 6.90 -20.57
CA GLY A 461 7.42 6.19 -20.06
C GLY A 461 6.81 6.89 -18.84
N HIS A 462 6.59 8.20 -18.95
CA HIS A 462 5.85 9.00 -17.96
C HIS A 462 4.36 8.99 -18.28
N ALA A 463 3.51 8.80 -17.26
CA ALA A 463 2.05 8.83 -17.41
C ALA A 463 1.48 10.24 -17.65
N SER A 464 2.26 11.29 -17.36
CA SER A 464 1.87 12.69 -17.57
C SER A 464 3.05 13.50 -18.12
N VAL A 465 2.77 14.33 -19.13
CA VAL A 465 3.70 15.32 -19.69
C VAL A 465 4.25 16.24 -18.60
N GLN A 466 3.45 16.58 -17.57
CA GLN A 466 3.87 17.47 -16.48
C GLN A 466 5.11 16.96 -15.73
N THR A 467 5.29 15.64 -15.65
CA THR A 467 6.49 15.04 -15.03
C THR A 467 7.73 15.27 -15.90
N THR A 468 7.57 15.35 -17.21
CA THR A 468 8.63 15.66 -18.17
C THR A 468 8.86 17.17 -18.29
N ALA A 469 7.80 17.97 -18.23
CA ALA A 469 7.88 19.43 -18.22
C ALA A 469 8.64 19.97 -16.99
N ALA A 470 8.71 19.20 -15.89
CA ALA A 470 9.49 19.57 -14.72
C ALA A 470 11.00 19.76 -14.99
N TYR A 471 11.53 19.20 -16.07
CA TYR A 471 12.93 19.42 -16.50
C TYR A 471 13.09 20.63 -17.41
N ALA A 472 12.01 21.09 -18.05
CA ALA A 472 12.01 22.29 -18.87
C ALA A 472 12.02 23.52 -17.96
N LYS A 473 13.21 23.90 -17.50
CA LYS A 473 13.44 25.25 -16.97
C LYS A 473 13.83 26.13 -18.14
N THR A 474 12.86 26.78 -18.75
CA THR A 474 13.14 27.74 -19.82
C THR A 474 13.53 29.07 -19.19
N ASP A 475 14.80 29.43 -19.29
CA ASP A 475 15.25 30.79 -19.02
C ASP A 475 14.88 31.70 -20.20
N LEU A 476 14.70 32.99 -19.95
CA LEU A 476 14.33 33.99 -20.95
C LEU A 476 15.30 34.01 -22.14
N SER A 477 16.58 33.76 -21.88
CA SER A 477 17.64 33.60 -22.90
C SER A 477 17.36 32.45 -23.87
N GLN A 478 16.90 31.30 -23.37
CA GLN A 478 16.53 30.13 -24.17
C GLN A 478 15.23 30.35 -24.93
N LEU A 479 14.24 31.01 -24.31
CA LEU A 479 13.02 31.42 -25.01
C LEU A 479 13.33 32.33 -26.19
N ARG A 480 14.27 33.27 -26.01
CA ARG A 480 14.67 34.20 -27.06
C ARG A 480 15.35 33.48 -28.22
N ALA A 481 16.29 32.58 -27.93
CA ALA A 481 16.93 31.76 -28.97
C ALA A 481 15.93 30.88 -29.74
N LEU A 482 14.93 30.30 -29.05
CA LEU A 482 13.87 29.51 -29.68
C LEU A 482 12.98 30.36 -30.59
N VAL A 483 12.56 31.54 -30.13
CA VAL A 483 11.75 32.48 -30.92
C VAL A 483 12.55 32.99 -32.12
N ASP A 484 13.79 33.41 -31.91
CA ASP A 484 14.67 33.88 -32.98
C ASP A 484 14.89 32.77 -34.02
N GLY A 485 15.15 31.53 -33.61
CA GLY A 485 15.30 30.39 -34.51
C GLY A 485 14.02 30.00 -35.26
N ALA A 486 12.87 30.01 -34.59
CA ALA A 486 11.58 29.65 -35.19
C ALA A 486 11.12 30.67 -36.24
N PHE A 487 11.41 31.95 -36.04
CA PHE A 487 11.00 33.02 -36.95
C PHE A 487 12.12 33.51 -37.89
N ALA A 488 13.37 33.06 -37.72
CA ALA A 488 14.48 33.40 -38.62
C ALA A 488 14.27 32.96 -40.07
N GLN A 489 13.53 31.87 -40.30
CA GLN A 489 13.22 31.39 -41.66
C GLN A 489 12.05 32.14 -42.33
N THR A 490 11.40 33.08 -41.64
CA THR A 490 10.28 33.85 -42.20
C THR A 490 10.72 35.08 -43.00
N LYS A 491 12.02 35.31 -43.18
CA LYS A 491 12.55 36.42 -44.01
C LYS A 491 12.71 36.02 -45.47
N GLN A 492 11.60 35.65 -46.11
CA GLN A 492 11.39 35.84 -47.55
C GLN A 492 9.90 36.13 -47.77
N ILE A 493 9.50 37.38 -47.55
CA ILE A 493 8.30 37.97 -48.15
C ILE A 493 8.75 39.24 -48.85
#